data_AF-A0A532TSM2-F1
#
_entry.id   AF-A0A532TSM2-F1
#
_cell.length_a   1.000
_cell.length_b   1.000
_cell.length_c   1.000
_cell.angle_alpha   90.00
_cell.angle_beta   90.00
_cell.angle_gamma   90.00
#
_symmetry.space_group_name_H-M   'P 1'
#
loop_
_entity.id
_entity.type
_entity.pdbx_description
1 polymer ?
#
loop_
_entity_poly.entity_id
_entity_poly.type
_entity_poly.pdbx_seq_one_letter_code
_entity_poly.pdbx_strand_id
1 'polypeptide(L)'
;MTDYIDDSDFGTEYDEIFNDWYEIEGARKIKELSRQLRTFFNYKTEVIRYRFRSNLISLDNKSTTKFLTRKQKVESLSHEFITLLKKIKKQGHSLEEGIQSLYYENNKTQIDKLSAITEKLSILIHIFSEVNIHDHPRFLKFVVVLAKNICLVKKCLYAKFREFYKELEINYHGLEGELDNLLEPTPRDKIKKSIKQLEERLTT
;
A
#
# COMPACT_ATOMS: atom_id res chain seq x y z
N MET A 1 -3.91 -62.70 -24.26
CA MET A 1 -3.95 -61.37 -24.90
C MET A 1 -4.26 -60.41 -23.78
N THR A 2 -3.23 -59.81 -23.19
CA THR A 2 -3.37 -58.84 -22.10
C THR A 2 -3.58 -57.49 -22.75
N ASP A 3 -4.83 -57.01 -22.72
CA ASP A 3 -5.16 -55.65 -23.11
C ASP A 3 -4.48 -54.70 -22.11
N TYR A 4 -3.43 -54.05 -22.56
CA TYR A 4 -2.85 -52.88 -21.91
C TYR A 4 -3.87 -51.76 -22.06
N ILE A 5 -4.49 -51.35 -20.96
CA ILE A 5 -5.15 -50.05 -20.89
C ILE A 5 -4.03 -49.02 -20.93
N ASP A 6 -4.00 -48.27 -22.02
CA ASP A 6 -3.11 -47.13 -22.23
C ASP A 6 -3.54 -46.01 -21.26
N ASP A 7 -2.91 -45.97 -20.08
CA ASP A 7 -3.06 -44.91 -19.07
C ASP A 7 -2.47 -43.55 -19.52
N SER A 8 -2.11 -43.40 -20.81
CA SER A 8 -1.51 -42.18 -21.36
C SER A 8 -2.49 -41.01 -21.54
N ASP A 9 -3.81 -41.24 -21.47
CA ASP A 9 -4.81 -40.20 -21.82
C ASP A 9 -5.27 -39.35 -20.63
N PHE A 10 -4.95 -39.73 -19.39
CA PHE A 10 -5.31 -38.96 -18.19
C PHE A 10 -4.27 -37.91 -17.79
N GLY A 11 -3.06 -37.95 -18.34
CA GLY A 11 -1.96 -37.06 -17.93
C GLY A 11 -2.05 -35.65 -18.52
N THR A 12 -2.51 -35.53 -19.77
CA THR A 12 -2.52 -34.27 -20.52
C THR A 12 -3.65 -33.32 -20.11
N GLU A 13 -4.86 -33.84 -19.86
CA GLU A 13 -6.03 -33.03 -19.48
C GLU A 13 -5.89 -32.44 -18.07
N TYR A 14 -5.30 -33.19 -17.12
CA TYR A 14 -5.01 -32.68 -15.77
C TYR A 14 -3.91 -31.63 -15.77
N ASP A 15 -2.87 -31.81 -16.59
CA ASP A 15 -1.78 -30.85 -16.74
C ASP A 15 -2.27 -29.56 -17.42
N GLU A 16 -3.15 -29.64 -18.42
CA GLU A 16 -3.77 -28.47 -19.06
C GLU A 16 -4.66 -27.69 -18.08
N ILE A 17 -5.53 -28.36 -17.32
CA ILE A 17 -6.36 -27.71 -16.29
C ILE A 17 -5.50 -27.07 -15.20
N PHE A 18 -4.41 -27.74 -14.78
CA PHE A 18 -3.49 -27.21 -13.78
C PHE A 18 -2.73 -25.97 -14.30
N ASN A 19 -2.32 -25.99 -15.57
CA ASN A 19 -1.65 -24.87 -16.23
C ASN A 19 -2.58 -23.66 -16.38
N ASP A 20 -3.83 -23.86 -16.79
CA ASP A 20 -4.84 -22.79 -16.88
C ASP A 20 -5.09 -22.12 -15.52
N TRP A 21 -5.19 -22.91 -14.44
CA TRP A 21 -5.33 -22.38 -13.09
C TRP A 21 -4.09 -21.57 -12.65
N TYR A 22 -2.90 -22.05 -12.99
CA TYR A 22 -1.64 -21.36 -12.72
C TYR A 22 -1.54 -20.05 -13.50
N GLU A 23 -1.94 -20.03 -14.77
CA GLU A 23 -1.99 -18.83 -15.60
C GLU A 23 -2.97 -17.79 -15.05
N ILE A 24 -4.19 -18.21 -14.67
CA ILE A 24 -5.20 -17.32 -14.10
C ILE A 24 -4.71 -16.72 -12.77
N GLU A 25 -4.18 -17.54 -11.87
CA GLU A 25 -3.69 -17.06 -10.58
C GLU A 25 -2.44 -16.19 -10.74
N GLY A 26 -1.52 -16.57 -11.63
CA GLY A 26 -0.34 -15.80 -11.99
C GLY A 26 -0.71 -14.41 -12.54
N ALA A 27 -1.62 -14.36 -13.51
CA ALA A 27 -2.11 -13.12 -14.10
C ALA A 27 -2.78 -12.21 -13.06
N ARG A 28 -3.59 -12.79 -12.16
CA ARG A 28 -4.21 -12.06 -11.04
C ARG A 28 -3.16 -11.47 -10.10
N LYS A 29 -2.11 -12.21 -9.76
CA LYS A 29 -1.02 -11.72 -8.90
C LYS A 29 -0.22 -10.62 -9.58
N ILE A 30 0.17 -10.79 -10.85
CA ILE A 30 0.89 -9.75 -11.59
C ILE A 30 0.06 -8.46 -11.62
N LYS A 31 -1.24 -8.57 -11.94
CA LYS A 31 -2.15 -7.42 -11.95
C LYS A 31 -2.20 -6.72 -10.59
N GLU A 32 -2.21 -7.47 -9.49
CA GLU A 32 -2.17 -6.92 -8.14
C GLU A 32 -0.86 -6.20 -7.85
N LEU A 33 0.29 -6.81 -8.16
CA LEU A 33 1.61 -6.19 -7.95
C LEU A 33 1.75 -4.90 -8.77
N SER A 34 1.34 -4.92 -10.03
CA SER A 34 1.31 -3.72 -10.89
C SER A 34 0.41 -2.63 -10.31
N ARG A 35 -0.76 -3.00 -9.75
CA ARG A 35 -1.66 -2.07 -9.08
C ARG A 35 -1.00 -1.41 -7.87
N GLN A 36 -0.26 -2.18 -7.06
CA GLN A 36 0.47 -1.65 -5.91
C GLN A 36 1.59 -0.68 -6.32
N LEU A 37 2.37 -1.02 -7.35
CA LEU A 37 3.40 -0.12 -7.88
C LEU A 37 2.81 1.19 -8.42
N ARG A 38 1.76 1.10 -9.24
CA ARG A 38 1.04 2.27 -9.76
C ARG A 38 0.52 3.16 -8.63
N THR A 39 -0.06 2.54 -7.60
CA THR A 39 -0.55 3.25 -6.40
C THR A 39 0.57 4.03 -5.72
N PHE A 40 1.73 3.41 -5.52
CA PHE A 40 2.90 4.07 -4.94
C PHE A 40 3.38 5.24 -5.80
N PHE A 41 3.57 5.04 -7.10
CA PHE A 41 4.02 6.11 -8.00
C PHE A 41 3.05 7.27 -8.05
N ASN A 42 1.74 7.02 -8.05
CA ASN A 42 0.73 8.07 -7.99
C ASN A 42 0.87 8.91 -6.71
N TYR A 43 1.07 8.29 -5.54
CA TYR A 43 1.31 9.07 -4.32
C TYR A 43 2.62 9.83 -4.33
N LYS A 44 3.67 9.24 -4.92
CA LYS A 44 4.93 9.96 -5.16
C LYS A 44 4.68 11.22 -6.00
N THR A 45 3.89 11.10 -7.06
CA THR A 45 3.46 12.23 -7.88
C THR A 45 2.65 13.26 -7.09
N GLU A 46 1.73 12.84 -6.23
CA GLU A 46 0.96 13.76 -5.38
C GLU A 46 1.85 14.53 -4.39
N VAL A 47 2.88 13.89 -3.82
CA VAL A 47 3.86 14.57 -2.95
C VAL A 47 4.67 15.61 -3.74
N ILE A 48 5.09 15.27 -4.97
CA ILE A 48 5.77 16.22 -5.87
C ILE A 48 4.84 17.41 -6.18
N ARG A 49 3.59 17.15 -6.55
CA ARG A 49 2.59 18.21 -6.81
C ARG A 49 2.40 19.11 -5.61
N TYR A 50 2.29 18.54 -4.42
CA TYR A 50 2.19 19.30 -3.17
C TYR A 50 3.42 20.19 -2.94
N ARG A 51 4.64 19.66 -3.14
CA ARG A 51 5.90 20.40 -2.98
C ARG A 51 6.00 21.62 -3.89
N PHE A 52 5.56 21.50 -5.14
CA PHE A 52 5.67 22.56 -6.15
C PHE A 52 4.40 23.41 -6.28
N ARG A 53 3.43 23.23 -5.39
CA ARG A 53 2.24 24.07 -5.39
C ARG A 53 2.65 25.51 -5.07
N SER A 54 2.43 26.43 -5.99
CA SER A 54 2.50 27.86 -5.70
C SER A 54 1.55 28.15 -4.52
N ASN A 55 1.96 28.98 -3.56
CA ASN A 55 1.18 29.39 -2.38
C ASN A 55 -0.11 30.17 -2.76
N LEU A 56 -0.95 29.61 -3.62
CA LEU A 56 -2.32 30.03 -3.86
C LEU A 56 -3.12 29.58 -2.64
N ILE A 57 -3.04 30.45 -1.64
CA ILE A 57 -4.00 30.57 -0.56
C ILE A 57 -5.40 30.51 -1.20
N SER A 58 -6.24 29.64 -0.62
CA SER A 58 -7.63 29.38 -1.01
C SER A 58 -7.81 28.54 -2.26
N LEU A 59 -7.70 27.22 -2.11
CA LEU A 59 -8.73 26.38 -2.73
C LEU A 59 -9.70 25.98 -1.64
N ASP A 60 -10.80 26.71 -1.62
CA ASP A 60 -11.99 26.45 -0.84
C ASP A 60 -12.35 24.96 -0.89
N ASN A 61 -12.70 24.40 0.27
CA ASN A 61 -12.92 22.99 0.55
C ASN A 61 -14.08 22.39 -0.26
N LYS A 62 -13.97 22.26 -1.59
CA LYS A 62 -14.89 21.46 -2.39
C LYS A 62 -14.47 19.99 -2.37
N SER A 63 -14.35 19.44 -1.16
CA SER A 63 -14.43 17.99 -1.01
C SER A 63 -15.82 17.56 -1.49
N THR A 64 -15.87 16.87 -2.63
CA THR A 64 -17.13 16.28 -3.11
C THR A 64 -17.68 15.33 -2.05
N THR A 65 -19.00 15.20 -1.93
CA THR A 65 -19.64 14.24 -1.01
C THR A 65 -19.03 12.84 -1.17
N LYS A 66 -18.68 12.46 -2.40
CA LYS A 66 -18.01 11.20 -2.75
C LYS A 66 -16.61 11.05 -2.12
N PHE A 67 -15.80 12.11 -2.07
CA PHE A 67 -14.51 12.09 -1.37
C PHE A 67 -14.70 11.86 0.12
N LEU A 68 -15.61 12.61 0.75
CA LEU A 68 -15.84 12.53 2.19
C LEU A 68 -16.33 11.16 2.62
N THR A 69 -17.31 10.58 1.91
CA THR A 69 -17.82 9.23 2.18
C THR A 69 -16.72 8.17 2.05
N ARG A 70 -15.87 8.27 1.02
CA ARG A 70 -14.75 7.33 0.84
C ARG A 70 -13.69 7.49 1.93
N LYS A 71 -13.43 8.72 2.36
CA LYS A 71 -12.47 9.03 3.41
C LYS A 71 -12.91 8.41 4.73
N GLN A 72 -14.16 8.65 5.13
CA GLN A 72 -14.76 8.04 6.32
C GLN A 72 -14.70 6.52 6.28
N LYS A 73 -14.97 5.92 5.11
CA LYS A 73 -14.87 4.47 4.93
C LYS A 73 -13.46 3.94 5.15
N VAL A 74 -12.43 4.63 4.64
CA VAL A 74 -11.04 4.26 4.89
C VAL A 74 -10.72 4.42 6.38
N GLU A 75 -11.04 5.55 6.99
CA GLU A 75 -10.76 5.81 8.41
C GLU A 75 -11.40 4.75 9.33
N SER A 76 -12.66 4.38 9.06
CA SER A 76 -13.36 3.32 9.79
C SER A 76 -12.69 1.95 9.62
N LEU A 77 -12.36 1.56 8.38
CA LEU A 77 -11.67 0.28 8.12
C LEU A 77 -10.24 0.27 8.69
N SER A 78 -9.54 1.40 8.67
CA SER A 78 -8.22 1.54 9.30
C SER A 78 -8.31 1.35 10.80
N HIS A 79 -9.36 1.84 11.44
CA HIS A 79 -9.58 1.62 12.87
C HIS A 79 -9.79 0.13 13.20
N GLU A 80 -10.62 -0.56 12.41
CA GLU A 80 -10.81 -2.01 12.58
C GLU A 80 -9.50 -2.77 12.33
N PHE A 81 -8.75 -2.41 11.28
CA PHE A 81 -7.47 -3.00 10.96
C PHE A 81 -6.46 -2.84 12.09
N ILE A 82 -6.26 -1.62 12.59
CA ILE A 82 -5.36 -1.34 13.71
C ILE A 82 -5.79 -2.11 14.97
N THR A 83 -7.09 -2.17 15.24
CA THR A 83 -7.63 -2.95 16.38
C THR A 83 -7.30 -4.43 16.25
N LEU A 84 -7.41 -4.99 15.05
CA LEU A 84 -7.03 -6.38 14.77
C LEU A 84 -5.52 -6.59 14.96
N LEU A 85 -4.68 -5.71 14.41
CA LEU A 85 -3.23 -5.80 14.58
C LEU A 85 -2.80 -5.71 16.05
N LYS A 86 -3.44 -4.85 16.85
CA LYS A 86 -3.19 -4.75 18.29
C LYS A 86 -3.53 -6.04 19.04
N LYS A 87 -4.59 -6.76 18.63
CA LYS A 87 -4.94 -8.06 19.22
C LYS A 87 -3.95 -9.16 18.85
N ILE A 88 -3.44 -9.12 17.63
CA ILE A 88 -2.45 -10.09 17.12
C ILE A 88 -1.08 -9.85 17.78
N LYS A 89 -0.71 -8.58 17.99
CA LYS A 89 0.56 -8.22 18.63
C LYS A 89 0.51 -8.55 20.13
N LYS A 90 1.04 -9.73 20.48
CA LYS A 90 1.29 -10.12 21.88
C LYS A 90 2.38 -9.23 22.50
N GLN A 91 2.31 -9.02 23.81
CA GLN A 91 3.26 -8.17 24.51
C GLN A 91 4.68 -8.75 24.44
N GLY A 92 5.67 -7.92 24.10
CA GLY A 92 7.06 -8.34 23.90
C GLY A 92 7.40 -8.86 22.50
N HIS A 93 6.40 -9.08 21.64
CA HIS A 93 6.60 -9.56 20.27
C HIS A 93 6.50 -8.46 19.21
N SER A 94 7.23 -8.65 18.11
CA SER A 94 7.03 -7.84 16.90
C SER A 94 5.68 -8.16 16.25
N LEU A 95 5.16 -7.26 15.42
CA LEU A 95 3.91 -7.52 14.70
C LEU A 95 4.07 -8.68 13.70
N GLU A 96 5.26 -8.82 13.11
CA GLU A 96 5.57 -9.93 12.19
C GLU A 96 5.51 -11.27 12.91
N GLU A 97 6.13 -11.39 14.09
CA GLU A 97 6.03 -12.57 14.96
C GLU A 97 4.58 -12.84 15.35
N GLY A 98 3.82 -11.81 15.69
CA GLY A 98 2.40 -11.92 15.99
C GLY A 98 1.62 -12.56 14.85
N ILE A 99 1.84 -12.10 13.60
CA ILE A 99 1.16 -12.65 12.42
C ILE A 99 1.63 -14.07 12.12
N GLN A 100 2.93 -14.36 12.24
CA GLN A 100 3.48 -15.70 12.05
C GLN A 100 2.91 -16.70 13.06
N SER A 101 2.71 -16.28 14.32
CA SER A 101 2.12 -17.14 15.35
C SER A 101 0.70 -17.62 15.00
N LEU A 102 -0.07 -16.84 14.24
CA LEU A 102 -1.39 -17.29 13.75
C LEU A 102 -1.30 -18.51 12.83
N TYR A 103 -0.24 -18.65 12.03
CA TYR A 103 -0.03 -19.81 11.17
C TYR A 103 0.35 -21.05 11.99
N TYR A 104 1.20 -20.88 13.01
CA TYR A 104 1.58 -21.96 13.92
C TYR A 104 0.39 -22.44 14.77
N GLU A 105 -0.46 -21.51 15.22
CA GLU A 105 -1.68 -21.79 15.98
C GLU A 105 -2.84 -22.29 15.09
N ASN A 106 -2.64 -22.38 13.77
CA ASN A 106 -3.66 -22.71 12.77
C ASN A 106 -4.94 -21.87 12.90
N ASN A 107 -4.79 -20.59 13.26
CA ASN A 107 -5.91 -19.67 13.49
C ASN A 107 -6.42 -19.07 12.18
N LYS A 108 -6.99 -19.93 11.34
CA LYS A 108 -7.49 -19.59 10.00
C LYS A 108 -8.47 -18.42 10.03
N THR A 109 -9.34 -18.35 11.04
CA THR A 109 -10.34 -17.28 11.16
C THR A 109 -9.73 -15.88 11.28
N GLN A 110 -8.65 -15.74 12.06
CA GLN A 110 -7.97 -14.45 12.20
C GLN A 110 -7.14 -14.10 10.96
N ILE A 111 -6.51 -15.10 10.34
CA ILE A 111 -5.78 -14.91 9.07
C ILE A 111 -6.74 -14.44 7.97
N ASP A 112 -7.88 -15.11 7.80
CA ASP A 112 -8.89 -14.76 6.80
C ASP A 112 -9.44 -13.36 7.05
N LYS A 113 -9.71 -13.02 8.32
CA LYS A 113 -10.16 -11.67 8.69
C LYS A 113 -9.10 -10.61 8.37
N LEU A 114 -7.84 -10.86 8.72
CA LEU A 114 -6.72 -9.96 8.46
C LEU A 114 -6.48 -9.77 6.96
N SER A 115 -6.52 -10.86 6.19
CA SER A 115 -6.41 -10.83 4.74
C SER A 115 -7.54 -10.01 4.10
N ALA A 116 -8.78 -10.28 4.49
CA ALA A 116 -9.95 -9.60 3.93
C ALA A 116 -9.93 -8.08 4.18
N ILE A 117 -9.59 -7.64 5.38
CA ILE A 117 -9.51 -6.20 5.68
C ILE A 117 -8.32 -5.53 4.98
N THR A 118 -7.19 -6.23 4.87
CA THR A 118 -5.99 -5.75 4.17
C THR A 118 -6.30 -5.51 2.70
N GLU A 119 -6.97 -6.45 2.02
CA GLU A 119 -7.34 -6.28 0.61
C GLU A 119 -8.35 -5.14 0.39
N LYS A 120 -9.37 -5.04 1.25
CA LYS A 120 -10.34 -3.92 1.20
C LYS A 120 -9.64 -2.57 1.31
N LEU A 121 -8.70 -2.44 2.24
CA LEU A 121 -7.91 -1.22 2.40
C LEU A 121 -7.00 -0.97 1.20
N SER A 122 -6.28 -1.98 0.68
CA SER A 122 -5.47 -1.85 -0.53
C SER A 122 -6.29 -1.36 -1.73
N ILE A 123 -7.53 -1.81 -1.88
CA ILE A 123 -8.43 -1.34 -2.95
C ILE A 123 -8.80 0.14 -2.75
N LEU A 124 -9.18 0.53 -1.53
CA LEU A 124 -9.56 1.91 -1.24
C LEU A 124 -8.38 2.88 -1.38
N ILE A 125 -7.19 2.50 -0.93
CA ILE A 125 -5.96 3.25 -1.14
C ILE A 125 -5.73 3.42 -2.65
N HIS A 126 -5.77 2.34 -3.43
CA HIS A 126 -5.62 2.48 -4.88
C HIS A 126 -6.64 3.45 -5.49
N ILE A 127 -7.92 3.38 -5.11
CA ILE A 127 -8.95 4.32 -5.55
C ILE A 127 -8.58 5.77 -5.22
N PHE A 128 -7.98 6.02 -4.06
CA PHE A 128 -7.49 7.35 -3.68
C PHE A 128 -6.25 7.78 -4.45
N SER A 129 -5.39 6.84 -4.87
CA SER A 129 -4.23 7.16 -5.70
C SER A 129 -4.61 7.55 -7.13
N GLU A 130 -5.77 7.08 -7.61
CA GLU A 130 -6.29 7.41 -8.95
C GLU A 130 -7.03 8.77 -8.99
N VAL A 131 -7.14 9.45 -7.85
CA VAL A 131 -7.70 10.80 -7.78
C VAL A 131 -6.66 11.75 -7.19
N ASN A 132 -6.76 13.03 -7.54
CA ASN A 132 -5.86 14.05 -7.01
C ASN A 132 -6.20 14.30 -5.53
N ILE A 133 -5.24 14.04 -4.63
CA ILE A 133 -5.39 14.25 -3.18
C ILE A 133 -4.30 15.15 -2.58
N HIS A 134 -3.43 15.73 -3.41
CA HIS A 134 -2.41 16.72 -2.99
C HIS A 134 -3.01 17.96 -2.33
N ASP A 135 -4.30 18.26 -2.58
CA ASP A 135 -5.08 19.29 -1.87
C ASP A 135 -5.41 18.92 -0.41
N HIS A 136 -5.20 17.66 -0.02
CA HIS A 136 -5.48 17.15 1.31
C HIS A 136 -4.23 16.51 1.92
N PRO A 137 -3.15 17.27 2.16
CA PRO A 137 -1.84 16.71 2.47
C PRO A 137 -1.80 15.92 3.80
N ARG A 138 -2.61 16.31 4.79
CA ARG A 138 -2.77 15.52 6.03
C ARG A 138 -3.39 14.15 5.77
N PHE A 139 -4.37 14.10 4.86
CA PHE A 139 -4.99 12.83 4.48
C PHE A 139 -4.04 12.00 3.60
N LEU A 140 -3.30 12.62 2.69
CA LEU A 140 -2.23 11.97 1.93
C LEU A 140 -1.21 11.30 2.86
N LYS A 141 -0.72 12.02 3.89
CA LYS A 141 0.16 11.45 4.92
C LYS A 141 -0.48 10.25 5.62
N PHE A 142 -1.72 10.39 6.08
CA PHE A 142 -2.45 9.27 6.69
C PHE A 142 -2.51 8.04 5.77
N VAL A 143 -2.80 8.23 4.48
CA VAL A 143 -2.89 7.13 3.51
C VAL A 143 -1.52 6.50 3.24
N VAL A 144 -0.44 7.27 3.16
CA VAL A 144 0.94 6.76 3.02
C VAL A 144 1.34 5.91 4.23
N VAL A 145 1.05 6.38 5.44
CA VAL A 145 1.30 5.62 6.68
C VAL A 145 0.49 4.32 6.69
N LEU A 146 -0.77 4.38 6.27
CA LEU A 146 -1.62 3.20 6.18
C LEU A 146 -1.09 2.19 5.15
N ALA A 147 -0.65 2.66 3.98
CA ALA A 147 -0.07 1.82 2.93
C ALA A 147 1.21 1.11 3.40
N LYS A 148 2.08 1.81 4.14
CA LYS A 148 3.26 1.21 4.80
C LYS A 148 2.87 0.03 5.69
N ASN A 149 1.89 0.22 6.58
CA ASN A 149 1.41 -0.83 7.49
C ASN A 149 0.77 -2.01 6.74
N ILE A 150 0.05 -1.72 5.66
CA ILE A 150 -0.51 -2.76 4.78
C ILE A 150 0.60 -3.56 4.09
N CYS A 151 1.67 -2.92 3.64
CA CYS A 151 2.82 -3.62 3.05
C CYS A 151 3.47 -4.56 4.06
N LEU A 152 3.65 -4.13 5.32
CA LEU A 152 4.14 -4.99 6.39
C LEU A 152 3.24 -6.23 6.57
N VAL A 153 1.92 -6.05 6.61
CA VAL A 153 0.99 -7.18 6.74
C VAL A 153 1.02 -8.09 5.51
N LYS A 154 1.01 -7.53 4.30
CA LYS A 154 1.08 -8.29 3.04
C LYS A 154 2.39 -9.07 2.92
N LYS A 155 3.51 -8.51 3.39
CA LYS A 155 4.81 -9.18 3.50
C LYS A 155 4.71 -10.47 4.34
N CYS A 156 3.93 -10.45 5.43
CA CYS A 156 3.69 -11.63 6.27
C CYS A 156 2.67 -12.61 5.65
N LEU A 157 1.59 -12.11 5.05
CA LEU A 157 0.53 -12.94 4.48
C LEU A 157 0.92 -13.63 3.16
N TYR A 158 1.80 -13.01 2.37
CA TYR A 158 2.16 -13.46 1.03
C TYR A 158 3.65 -13.77 0.93
N ALA A 159 4.08 -14.88 1.55
CA ALA A 159 5.48 -15.29 1.62
C ALA A 159 6.20 -15.30 0.26
N LYS A 160 5.53 -15.74 -0.81
CA LYS A 160 6.08 -15.76 -2.19
C LYS A 160 6.47 -14.36 -2.71
N PHE A 161 5.81 -13.31 -2.23
CA PHE A 161 6.02 -11.91 -2.62
C PHE A 161 6.59 -11.06 -1.48
N ARG A 162 7.21 -11.70 -0.48
CA ARG A 162 7.72 -11.04 0.71
C ARG A 162 8.66 -9.89 0.37
N GLU A 163 9.65 -10.12 -0.50
CA GLU A 163 10.64 -9.10 -0.86
C GLU A 163 10.01 -7.92 -1.60
N PHE A 164 9.03 -8.17 -2.47
CA PHE A 164 8.28 -7.09 -3.13
C PHE A 164 7.60 -6.17 -2.11
N TYR A 165 6.85 -6.75 -1.16
CA TYR A 165 6.13 -5.95 -0.17
C TYR A 165 7.07 -5.29 0.85
N LYS A 166 8.22 -5.90 1.15
CA LYS A 166 9.27 -5.31 1.97
C LYS A 166 9.87 -4.06 1.29
N GLU A 167 10.20 -4.16 0.01
CA GLU A 167 10.71 -3.01 -0.75
C GLU A 167 9.66 -1.91 -0.84
N LEU A 168 8.40 -2.27 -1.06
CA LEU A 168 7.30 -1.31 -1.10
C LEU A 168 7.07 -0.64 0.27
N GLU A 169 7.21 -1.37 1.37
CA GLU A 169 7.17 -0.84 2.74
C GLU A 169 8.26 0.22 2.96
N ILE A 170 9.51 -0.07 2.57
CA ILE A 170 10.64 0.86 2.65
C ILE A 170 10.35 2.13 1.83
N ASN A 171 9.84 1.96 0.62
CA ASN A 171 9.48 3.06 -0.27
C ASN A 171 8.38 3.96 0.33
N TYR A 172 7.34 3.38 0.92
CA TYR A 172 6.31 4.15 1.63
C TYR A 172 6.86 4.85 2.88
N HIS A 173 7.79 4.22 3.60
CA HIS A 173 8.46 4.86 4.74
C HIS A 173 9.30 6.07 4.32
N GLY A 174 10.04 5.98 3.20
CA GLY A 174 10.74 7.14 2.63
C GLY A 174 9.78 8.27 2.24
N LEU A 175 8.62 7.93 1.66
CA LEU A 175 7.59 8.90 1.28
C LEU A 175 6.93 9.59 2.48
N GLU A 176 6.73 8.86 3.58
CA GLU A 176 6.28 9.41 4.87
C GLU A 176 7.27 10.46 5.38
N GLY A 177 8.58 10.18 5.37
CA GLY A 177 9.61 11.14 5.77
C GLY A 177 9.67 12.39 4.88
N GLU A 178 9.43 12.24 3.57
CA GLU A 178 9.29 13.41 2.68
C GLU A 178 8.09 14.28 3.04
N LEU A 179 6.96 13.66 3.39
CA LEU A 179 5.76 14.38 3.83
C LEU A 179 5.95 15.06 5.18
N ASP A 180 6.68 14.45 6.11
CA ASP A 180 7.01 15.06 7.40
C ASP A 180 7.79 16.36 7.20
N ASN A 181 8.84 16.32 6.38
CA ASN A 181 9.64 17.50 6.04
C ASN A 181 8.83 18.62 5.37
N LEU A 182 7.80 18.27 4.59
CA LEU A 182 6.95 19.23 3.87
C LEU A 182 5.79 19.78 4.71
N LEU A 183 5.34 19.03 5.73
CA LEU A 183 4.19 19.41 6.57
C LEU A 183 4.60 20.02 7.91
N GLU A 184 5.82 19.73 8.38
CA GLU A 184 6.40 20.49 9.47
C GLU A 184 6.73 21.91 9.00
N PRO A 185 6.48 22.94 9.83
CA PRO A 185 6.84 24.30 9.50
C PRO A 185 8.37 24.40 9.42
N THR A 186 8.92 24.30 8.22
CA THR A 186 10.32 24.66 8.00
C THR A 186 10.46 26.13 8.39
N PRO A 187 11.40 26.51 9.29
CA PRO A 187 11.62 27.91 9.63
C PRO A 187 11.85 28.70 8.33
N ARG A 188 11.06 29.76 8.12
CA ARG A 188 11.09 30.57 6.88
C ARG A 188 12.51 31.05 6.52
N ASP A 189 13.39 31.13 7.52
CA ASP A 189 14.79 31.53 7.37
C ASP A 189 15.66 30.52 6.62
N LYS A 190 15.37 29.20 6.71
CA LYS A 190 16.09 28.18 5.93
C LYS A 190 15.75 28.24 4.44
N ILE A 191 14.48 28.48 4.11
CA ILE A 191 14.01 28.58 2.72
C ILE A 191 14.58 29.84 2.06
N LYS A 192 14.56 30.99 2.75
CA LYS A 192 15.19 32.23 2.25
C LYS A 192 16.69 32.07 1.99
N LYS A 193 17.40 31.34 2.86
CA LYS A 193 18.85 31.10 2.70
C LYS A 193 19.15 30.22 1.49
N SER A 194 18.35 29.20 1.22
CA SER A 194 18.52 28.32 0.06
C SER A 194 18.16 29.01 -1.26
N ILE A 195 17.15 29.88 -1.29
CA ILE A 195 16.80 30.68 -2.47
C ILE A 195 17.93 31.66 -2.79
N LYS A 196 18.44 32.37 -1.78
CA LYS A 196 19.54 33.34 -1.96
C LYS A 196 20.83 32.67 -2.47
N GLN A 197 21.15 31.47 -1.97
CA GLN A 197 22.28 30.68 -2.46
C GLN A 197 22.10 30.16 -3.90
N LEU A 198 20.85 29.94 -4.34
CA LEU A 198 20.56 29.53 -5.71
C LEU A 198 20.64 30.73 -6.67
N GLU A 199 20.11 31.89 -6.25
CA GLU A 199 20.20 33.15 -6.99
C GLU A 199 21.65 33.57 -7.17
N GLU A 200 22.47 33.52 -6.11
CA GLU A 200 23.91 33.83 -6.17
C GLU A 200 24.68 32.95 -7.15
N ARG A 201 24.28 31.68 -7.32
CA ARG A 201 24.91 30.72 -8.26
C ARG A 201 24.46 30.90 -9.72
N LEU A 202 23.32 31.53 -9.96
CA LEU A 202 22.78 31.77 -11.30
C LEU A 202 23.23 33.12 -11.87
N THR A 203 23.76 34.00 -11.02
CA THR A 203 24.28 35.33 -11.40
C THR A 203 25.81 35.38 -11.55
N THR A 204 26.50 34.25 -11.39
CA THR A 204 27.94 34.05 -11.66
C THR A 204 28.14 33.14 -12.85
#